data_AF-A0AAQ2QIT3-F1
#
_entry.id   AF-A0AAQ2QIT3-F1
#
_cell.length_a   1.000
_cell.length_b   1.000
_cell.length_c   1.000
_cell.angle_alpha   90.00
_cell.angle_beta   90.00
_cell.angle_gamma   90.00
#
_symmetry.space_group_name_H-M   'P 1'
#
loop_
_entity.id
_entity.type
_entity.pdbx_description
1 polymer ?
#
loop_
_entity_poly.entity_id
_entity_poly.type
_entity_poly.pdbx_seq_one_letter_code
_entity_poly.pdbx_strand_id
1 'polypeptide(L)'
;MEEVFNDGIYECIVVATNVEKYKVTSKVTVILQIRDDISATELKNTNKIYAGYRLKLEYWQKKVSHTFNISNFQYLCYACGLPEGVEINGINGLNDWLIGRQIRVMQHAEYSDYFRMRVNNIAPWKVYPTQYPNTELTRKYRTSLGLETD
;
A
#
# COMPACT_ATOMS: atom_id res chain seq x y z
N MET A 1 -14.25 14.64 3.42
CA MET A 1 -14.20 14.04 2.08
C MET A 1 -12.76 13.60 1.88
N GLU A 2 -12.50 12.37 1.43
CA GLU A 2 -11.12 11.96 1.12
C GLU A 2 -10.62 12.78 -0.08
N GLU A 3 -9.35 13.23 -0.01
CA GLU A 3 -8.68 13.93 -1.11
C GLU A 3 -8.65 13.02 -2.34
N VAL A 4 -9.01 13.54 -3.51
CA VAL A 4 -8.85 12.81 -4.78
C VAL A 4 -7.51 13.19 -5.37
N PHE A 5 -6.61 12.21 -5.43
CA PHE A 5 -5.24 12.41 -5.91
C PHE A 5 -5.19 12.44 -7.44
N ASN A 6 -4.21 13.16 -7.97
CA ASN A 6 -3.93 13.17 -9.41
C ASN A 6 -3.54 11.77 -9.89
N ASP A 7 -3.98 11.41 -11.09
CA ASP A 7 -3.54 10.18 -11.74
C ASP A 7 -2.01 10.19 -11.92
N GLY A 8 -1.36 9.08 -11.57
CA GLY A 8 0.08 8.96 -11.76
C GLY A 8 0.77 7.93 -10.88
N ILE A 9 2.10 8.00 -10.91
CA ILE A 9 2.99 7.17 -10.09
C ILE A 9 3.20 7.88 -8.75
N TYR A 10 3.02 7.13 -7.68
CA TYR A 10 3.32 7.55 -6.32
C TYR A 10 4.35 6.62 -5.71
N GLU A 11 5.40 7.19 -5.15
CA GLU A 11 6.38 6.49 -4.33
C GLU A 11 5.96 6.57 -2.86
N CYS A 12 5.85 5.43 -2.22
CA CYS A 12 5.18 5.28 -0.93
C CYS A 12 5.99 4.41 0.04
N ILE A 13 5.69 4.57 1.32
CA ILE A 13 6.09 3.66 2.39
C ILE A 13 4.84 3.03 3.02
N VAL A 14 4.87 1.73 3.29
CA VAL A 14 3.78 1.04 4.00
C VAL A 14 3.86 1.42 5.47
N VAL A 15 2.78 1.99 6.01
CA VAL A 15 2.76 2.49 7.40
C VAL A 15 1.85 1.70 8.33
N ALA A 16 0.87 0.98 7.78
CA ALA A 16 0.00 0.11 8.56
C ALA A 16 -0.73 -0.90 7.68
N THR A 17 -1.21 -1.98 8.27
CA THR A 17 -2.24 -2.83 7.67
C THR A 17 -3.40 -3.05 8.64
N ASN A 18 -4.62 -3.05 8.09
CA ASN A 18 -5.85 -3.25 8.84
C ASN A 18 -6.64 -4.41 8.24
N VAL A 19 -7.35 -5.15 9.09
CA VAL A 19 -8.31 -6.17 8.67
C VAL A 19 -9.69 -5.78 9.15
N GLU A 20 -10.60 -5.58 8.21
CA GLU A 20 -12.00 -5.31 8.47
C GLU A 20 -12.81 -6.57 8.17
N LYS A 21 -13.58 -7.05 9.15
CA LYS A 21 -14.49 -8.17 8.99
C LYS A 21 -15.92 -7.65 8.86
N TYR A 22 -16.59 -8.06 7.80
CA TYR A 22 -18.01 -7.80 7.57
C TYR A 22 -18.80 -9.11 7.65
N LYS A 23 -20.13 -9.02 7.69
CA LYS A 23 -21.03 -10.17 7.85
C LYS A 23 -20.78 -11.31 6.85
N VAL A 24 -20.37 -10.99 5.62
CA VAL A 24 -20.24 -11.97 4.51
C VAL A 24 -18.90 -11.92 3.78
N THR A 25 -17.99 -11.02 4.18
CA THR A 25 -16.70 -10.80 3.52
C THR A 25 -15.73 -10.13 4.48
N SER A 26 -14.45 -10.12 4.16
CA SER A 26 -13.40 -9.42 4.88
C SER A 26 -12.57 -8.60 3.90
N LYS A 27 -11.93 -7.55 4.39
CA LYS A 27 -11.03 -6.69 3.62
C LYS A 27 -9.72 -6.55 4.37
N VAL A 28 -8.60 -6.66 3.65
CA VAL A 28 -7.29 -6.23 4.11
C VAL A 28 -6.99 -4.88 3.46
N THR A 29 -6.71 -3.87 4.27
CA THR A 29 -6.35 -2.52 3.81
C THR A 29 -4.91 -2.26 4.17
N VAL A 30 -4.07 -2.03 3.17
CA VAL A 30 -2.69 -1.58 3.35
C VAL A 30 -2.68 -0.06 3.24
N ILE A 31 -2.21 0.60 4.30
CA ILE A 31 -2.12 2.06 4.35
C ILE A 31 -0.71 2.45 3.90
N LEU A 32 -0.67 3.26 2.86
CA LEU A 32 0.53 3.79 2.26
C LEU A 32 0.63 5.27 2.63
N GLN A 33 1.82 5.72 3.01
CA GLN A 33 2.13 7.15 3.10
C GLN A 33 2.98 7.55 1.91
N ILE A 34 2.57 8.62 1.21
CA ILE A 34 3.31 9.19 0.10
C ILE A 34 4.60 9.81 0.64
N ARG A 35 5.73 9.39 0.07
CA ARG A 35 7.06 9.77 0.53
C ARG A 35 7.36 11.24 0.21
N ASP A 36 7.92 11.92 1.20
CA ASP A 36 8.35 13.32 1.15
C ASP A 36 9.86 13.48 0.91
N ASP A 37 10.63 12.40 1.03
CA ASP A 37 12.09 12.39 0.86
C ASP A 37 12.55 12.38 -0.60
N ILE A 38 11.64 12.41 -1.58
CA ILE A 38 11.94 12.30 -3.01
C ILE A 38 11.73 13.63 -3.73
N SER A 39 12.80 14.17 -4.33
CA SER A 39 12.78 15.43 -5.08
C SER A 39 12.78 15.25 -6.61
N ALA A 40 12.36 14.09 -7.11
CA ALA A 40 12.40 13.72 -8.52
C ALA A 40 11.43 14.56 -9.39
N THR A 41 11.87 15.00 -10.57
CA THR A 41 11.11 15.93 -11.42
C THR A 41 9.86 15.27 -12.00
N GLU A 42 9.92 13.98 -12.30
CA GLU A 42 8.80 13.19 -12.81
C GLU A 42 7.67 13.01 -11.79
N LEU A 43 7.96 13.15 -10.49
CA LEU A 43 6.97 13.05 -9.40
C LEU A 43 6.44 14.42 -8.97
N LYS A 44 6.71 15.49 -9.74
CA LYS A 44 6.29 16.87 -9.41
C LYS A 44 4.78 17.05 -9.28
N ASN A 45 3.98 16.19 -9.93
CA ASN A 45 2.52 16.23 -9.91
C ASN A 45 1.88 15.23 -8.94
N THR A 46 2.71 14.41 -8.27
CA THR A 46 2.29 13.34 -7.36
C THR A 46 2.96 13.54 -5.99
N ASN A 47 4.12 12.94 -5.75
CA ASN A 47 4.83 13.03 -4.46
C ASN A 47 5.07 14.47 -4.00
N LYS A 48 5.46 15.39 -4.90
CA LYS A 48 5.74 16.77 -4.51
C LYS A 48 4.49 17.54 -4.03
N ILE A 49 3.30 17.17 -4.52
CA ILE A 49 2.03 17.82 -4.16
C ILE A 49 1.44 17.17 -2.91
N TYR A 50 1.48 15.83 -2.85
CA TYR A 50 0.75 15.04 -1.86
C TYR A 50 1.66 14.36 -0.84
N ALA A 51 2.88 14.84 -0.65
CA ALA A 51 3.82 14.38 0.37
C ALA A 51 3.14 14.26 1.75
N GLY A 52 3.29 13.11 2.41
CA GLY A 52 2.70 12.82 3.72
C GLY A 52 1.22 12.41 3.70
N TYR A 53 0.50 12.58 2.59
CA TYR A 53 -0.86 12.07 2.46
C TYR A 53 -0.88 10.54 2.39
N ARG A 54 -2.06 9.96 2.67
CA ARG A 54 -2.25 8.51 2.72
C ARG A 54 -3.05 8.00 1.52
N LEU A 55 -2.54 6.93 0.92
CA LEU A 55 -3.23 6.10 -0.06
C LEU A 55 -3.65 4.78 0.60
N LYS A 56 -4.71 4.16 0.08
CA LYS A 56 -5.20 2.87 0.55
C LYS A 56 -5.11 1.86 -0.58
N LEU A 57 -4.56 0.71 -0.27
CA LEU A 57 -4.57 -0.45 -1.15
C LEU A 57 -5.46 -1.52 -0.52
N GLU A 58 -6.57 -1.81 -1.20
CA GLU A 58 -7.63 -2.63 -0.63
C GLU A 58 -7.72 -4.00 -1.31
N TYR A 59 -7.63 -5.05 -0.51
CA TYR A 59 -7.80 -6.42 -0.94
C TYR A 59 -9.09 -6.99 -0.36
N TRP A 60 -10.07 -7.20 -1.21
CA TRP A 60 -11.35 -7.78 -0.82
C TRP A 60 -11.34 -9.30 -0.93
N GLN A 61 -11.88 -9.95 0.10
CA GLN A 61 -12.18 -11.37 0.07
C GLN A 61 -13.36 -11.61 -0.88
N LYS A 62 -13.24 -12.59 -1.78
CA LYS A 62 -14.34 -13.00 -2.65
C LYS A 62 -15.51 -13.46 -1.81
N LYS A 63 -16.70 -12.89 -2.04
CA LYS A 63 -17.92 -13.20 -1.29
C LYS A 63 -18.33 -14.67 -1.40
N VAL A 64 -18.11 -15.30 -2.57
CA VAL A 64 -18.55 -16.67 -2.84
C VAL A 64 -17.63 -17.71 -2.20
N SER A 65 -16.31 -17.55 -2.36
CA SER A 65 -15.34 -18.53 -1.88
C SER A 65 -14.80 -18.24 -0.48
N HIS A 66 -15.08 -17.06 0.07
CA HIS A 66 -14.44 -16.56 1.29
C HIS A 66 -12.92 -16.67 1.25
N THR A 67 -12.32 -16.45 0.08
CA THR A 67 -10.86 -16.43 -0.10
C THR A 67 -10.40 -15.08 -0.65
N PHE A 68 -9.23 -14.63 -0.19
CA PHE A 68 -8.55 -13.51 -0.82
C PHE A 68 -8.01 -13.92 -2.18
N ASN A 69 -7.95 -12.98 -3.12
CA ASN A 69 -7.27 -13.21 -4.38
C ASN A 69 -5.75 -13.19 -4.14
N ILE A 70 -5.18 -14.38 -3.94
CA ILE A 70 -3.74 -14.55 -3.65
C ILE A 70 -2.88 -13.94 -4.76
N SER A 71 -3.27 -14.11 -6.02
CA SER A 71 -2.53 -13.53 -7.17
C SER A 71 -2.45 -12.01 -7.09
N ASN A 72 -3.51 -11.34 -6.62
CA ASN A 72 -3.48 -9.89 -6.40
C ASN A 72 -2.52 -9.51 -5.27
N PHE A 73 -2.48 -10.30 -4.21
CA PHE A 73 -1.62 -10.06 -3.06
C PHE A 73 -0.14 -10.28 -3.38
N GLN A 74 0.18 -11.23 -4.27
CA GLN A 74 1.53 -11.52 -4.73
C GLN A 74 2.24 -10.29 -5.32
N TYR A 75 1.52 -9.40 -6.02
CA TYR A 75 2.12 -8.16 -6.53
C TYR A 75 2.65 -7.25 -5.43
N LEU A 76 1.96 -7.17 -4.29
CA LEU A 76 2.43 -6.41 -3.12
C LEU A 76 3.62 -7.10 -2.47
N CYS A 77 3.56 -8.43 -2.28
CA CYS A 77 4.68 -9.18 -1.71
C CYS A 77 5.95 -8.98 -2.56
N TYR A 78 5.82 -9.10 -3.89
CA TYR A 78 6.90 -8.88 -4.84
C TYR A 78 7.42 -7.43 -4.76
N ALA A 79 6.53 -6.45 -4.76
CA ALA A 79 6.91 -5.04 -4.64
C ALA A 79 7.67 -4.72 -3.35
N CYS A 80 7.30 -5.35 -2.25
CA CYS A 80 7.97 -5.23 -0.96
C CYS A 80 9.24 -6.10 -0.84
N GLY A 81 9.55 -6.93 -1.84
CA GLY A 81 10.72 -7.82 -1.84
C GLY A 81 10.63 -8.95 -0.82
N LEU A 82 9.43 -9.45 -0.52
CA LEU A 82 9.26 -10.60 0.36
C LEU A 82 9.80 -11.87 -0.33
N PRO A 83 10.60 -12.71 0.36
CA PRO A 83 11.01 -14.00 -0.16
C PRO A 83 9.80 -14.88 -0.50
N GLU A 84 9.93 -15.72 -1.53
CA GLU A 84 8.94 -16.77 -1.79
C GLU A 84 8.90 -17.79 -0.65
N GLY A 85 7.72 -18.33 -0.37
CA GLY A 85 7.53 -19.33 0.68
C GLY A 85 7.50 -18.77 2.11
N VAL A 86 7.55 -17.46 2.29
CA VAL A 86 7.36 -16.83 3.60
C VAL A 86 5.98 -17.15 4.15
N GLU A 87 5.94 -17.72 5.35
CA GLU A 87 4.71 -17.93 6.10
C GLU A 87 4.26 -16.61 6.75
N ILE A 88 3.01 -16.22 6.48
CA ILE A 88 2.40 -15.02 7.06
C ILE A 88 1.30 -15.46 8.03
N ASN A 89 1.65 -15.48 9.32
CA ASN A 89 0.76 -15.93 10.40
C ASN A 89 -0.14 -14.79 10.88
N GLY A 90 -1.20 -14.53 10.11
CA GLY A 90 -2.22 -13.53 10.43
C GLY A 90 -1.74 -12.08 10.24
N ILE A 91 -2.46 -11.14 10.85
CA ILE A 91 -2.26 -9.70 10.58
C ILE A 91 -0.97 -9.14 11.19
N ASN A 92 -0.52 -9.68 12.34
CA ASN A 92 0.72 -9.23 12.98
C ASN A 92 1.92 -9.65 12.13
N GLY A 93 1.99 -10.92 11.71
CA GLY A 93 3.03 -11.35 10.78
C GLY A 93 3.01 -10.56 9.47
N LEU A 94 1.82 -10.17 8.99
CA LEU A 94 1.73 -9.33 7.81
C LEU A 94 2.31 -7.92 8.03
N ASN A 95 2.04 -7.31 9.18
CA ASN A 95 2.62 -6.03 9.59
C ASN A 95 4.16 -6.12 9.65
N ASP A 96 4.69 -7.18 10.24
CA ASP A 96 6.15 -7.38 10.39
C ASP A 96 6.86 -7.42 9.04
N TRP A 97 6.23 -8.03 8.03
CA TRP A 97 6.79 -8.13 6.68
C TRP A 97 6.63 -6.86 5.85
N LEU A 98 5.49 -6.18 5.96
CA LEU A 98 5.15 -5.07 5.06
C LEU A 98 5.53 -3.70 5.61
N ILE A 99 5.38 -3.43 6.91
CA ILE A 99 5.57 -2.08 7.44
C ILE A 99 7.02 -1.62 7.26
N GLY A 100 7.17 -0.37 6.82
CA GLY A 100 8.43 0.27 6.50
C GLY A 100 8.96 -0.06 5.10
N ARG A 101 8.36 -1.02 4.38
CA ARG A 101 8.74 -1.33 3.00
C ARG A 101 8.29 -0.22 2.06
N GLN A 102 9.16 0.06 1.09
CA GLN A 102 8.95 1.10 0.10
C GLN A 102 8.48 0.47 -1.20
N ILE A 103 7.41 1.02 -1.76
CA ILE A 103 6.80 0.55 -3.00
C ILE A 103 6.41 1.75 -3.84
N ARG A 104 6.14 1.51 -5.13
CA ARG A 104 5.46 2.47 -5.98
C ARG A 104 4.14 1.91 -6.49
N VAL A 105 3.17 2.81 -6.64
CA VAL A 105 1.83 2.47 -7.10
C VAL A 105 1.40 3.37 -8.24
N MET A 106 0.60 2.83 -9.16
CA MET A 106 -0.12 3.64 -10.15
C MET A 106 -1.53 3.91 -9.61
N GLN A 107 -1.76 5.13 -9.14
CA GLN A 107 -3.09 5.59 -8.74
C GLN A 107 -3.81 6.11 -9.99
N HIS A 108 -5.10 5.79 -10.12
CA HIS A 108 -6.05 6.49 -11.00
C HIS A 108 -7.29 6.93 -10.21
N ALA A 109 -7.80 8.13 -10.46
CA ALA A 109 -9.05 8.62 -9.90
C ALA A 109 -10.23 8.29 -10.83
N GLU A 110 -11.12 7.41 -10.39
CA GLU A 110 -12.29 6.96 -11.16
C GLU A 110 -13.59 7.46 -10.55
N TYR A 111 -14.64 7.62 -11.37
CA TYR A 111 -15.97 7.92 -10.84
C TYR A 111 -16.60 6.67 -10.27
N SER A 112 -16.98 6.70 -8.99
CA SER A 112 -17.71 5.63 -8.35
C SER A 112 -19.20 5.87 -8.45
N ASP A 113 -19.92 4.98 -9.15
CA ASP A 113 -21.38 5.01 -9.18
C ASP A 113 -22.00 4.79 -7.79
N TYR A 114 -21.32 4.04 -6.92
CA TYR A 114 -21.76 3.76 -5.57
C TYR A 114 -21.70 5.01 -4.68
N PHE A 115 -20.58 5.73 -4.70
CA PHE A 115 -20.39 6.93 -3.88
C PHE A 115 -20.86 8.21 -4.59
N ARG A 116 -21.22 8.13 -5.88
CA ARG A 116 -21.58 9.28 -6.74
C ARG A 116 -20.51 10.37 -6.79
N MET A 117 -19.24 10.00 -6.65
CA MET A 117 -18.09 10.92 -6.64
C MET A 117 -16.83 10.26 -7.20
N ARG A 118 -15.81 11.05 -7.52
CA ARG A 118 -14.48 10.51 -7.85
C ARG A 118 -13.84 9.92 -6.61
N VAL A 119 -13.22 8.75 -6.77
CA VAL A 119 -12.52 8.02 -5.72
C VAL A 119 -11.14 7.59 -6.22
N ASN A 120 -10.20 7.45 -5.30
CA ASN A 120 -8.88 6.92 -5.62
C ASN A 120 -8.97 5.42 -5.82
N ASN A 121 -8.45 4.93 -6.95
CA ASN A 121 -8.34 3.51 -7.24
C ASN A 121 -6.89 3.14 -7.55
N ILE A 122 -6.43 2.03 -6.96
CA ILE A 122 -5.14 1.43 -7.27
C ILE A 122 -5.41 -0.04 -7.56
N ALA A 123 -5.21 -0.43 -8.81
CA ALA A 123 -5.36 -1.81 -9.19
C ALA A 123 -4.24 -2.67 -8.55
N PRO A 124 -4.53 -3.89 -8.06
CA PRO A 124 -3.53 -4.71 -7.38
C PRO A 124 -2.29 -5.05 -8.21
N TRP A 125 -2.43 -5.20 -9.53
CA TRP A 125 -1.32 -5.45 -10.47
C TRP A 125 -0.54 -4.18 -10.86
N LYS A 126 -0.88 -3.03 -10.27
CA LYS A 126 -0.22 -1.75 -10.47
C LYS A 126 0.62 -1.33 -9.26
N VAL A 127 1.13 -2.33 -8.54
CA VAL A 127 2.03 -2.18 -7.39
C VAL A 127 3.38 -2.76 -7.78
N TYR A 128 4.46 -2.00 -7.55
CA TYR A 128 5.80 -2.35 -8.01
C TYR A 128 6.85 -1.99 -6.95
N PRO A 129 8.07 -2.57 -7.03
CA PRO A 129 9.19 -2.10 -6.22
C PRO A 129 9.41 -0.60 -6.42
N THR A 130 9.79 0.10 -5.34
CA THR A 130 10.17 1.51 -5.40
C THR A 130 11.31 1.73 -6.40
N GLN A 131 11.30 2.85 -7.12
CA GLN A 131 12.46 3.27 -7.91
C GLN A 131 13.50 4.04 -7.08
N TYR A 132 13.16 4.39 -5.83
CA TYR A 132 13.93 5.28 -4.96
C TYR A 132 14.24 4.62 -3.62
N PRO A 133 14.99 3.51 -3.58
CA PRO A 133 15.26 2.80 -2.32
C PRO A 133 15.99 3.69 -1.30
N ASN A 134 15.48 3.76 -0.09
CA ASN A 134 16.08 4.48 1.05
C ASN A 134 16.13 3.58 2.30
N THR A 135 17.22 2.85 2.49
CA THR A 135 17.35 1.88 3.59
C THR A 135 17.25 2.52 4.96
N GLU A 136 17.73 3.75 5.14
CA GLU A 136 17.66 4.47 6.40
C GLU A 136 16.21 4.80 6.80
N LEU A 137 15.38 5.24 5.84
CA LEU A 137 13.97 5.51 6.08
C LEU A 137 13.23 4.25 6.53
N THR A 138 13.48 3.12 5.85
CA THR A 138 12.88 1.82 6.23
C THR A 138 13.30 1.42 7.64
N ARG A 139 14.60 1.50 7.97
CA ARG A 139 15.11 1.19 9.31
C ARG A 139 14.46 2.07 10.37
N LYS A 140 14.44 3.40 10.15
CA LYS A 140 13.84 4.36 11.09
C LYS A 140 12.38 4.04 11.39
N TYR A 141 11.58 3.72 10.36
CA TYR A 141 10.18 3.33 10.55
C TYR A 141 10.05 2.05 11.37
N ARG A 142 10.83 1.02 11.03
CA ARG A 142 10.77 -0.30 11.69
C ARG A 142 11.23 -0.21 13.14
N THR A 143 12.33 0.48 13.43
CA THR A 143 12.80 0.75 14.80
C THR A 143 11.76 1.54 15.60
N SER A 144 11.13 2.57 15.01
CA SER A 144 10.10 3.38 15.71
C SER A 144 8.87 2.58 16.16
N LEU A 145 8.64 1.41 15.54
CA LEU A 145 7.55 0.49 15.84
C LEU A 145 8.00 -0.75 16.61
N GLY A 146 9.28 -0.83 16.99
CA GLY A 146 9.85 -1.98 17.69
C GLY A 146 9.95 -3.25 16.83
N LEU A 147 9.91 -3.12 15.49
CA LEU A 147 9.99 -4.25 14.55
C LEU A 147 11.43 -4.65 14.20
N GLU A 148 12.39 -3.80 14.54
CA GLU A 148 13.82 -4.07 14.46
C GLU A 148 14.46 -3.59 15.78
N THR A 149 15.18 -4.49 16.45
CA THR A 149 16.06 -4.19 17.58
C THR A 149 17.50 -4.31 17.08
N ASP A 150 18.30 -3.26 17.28
CA ASP A 150 19.73 -3.25 16.98
C ASP A 150 20.49 -4.42 17.64
#